data_AF-A0A2W5KYN2-F1
#
_entry.id   AF-A0A2W5KYN2-F1
#
_cell.length_a   1.000
_cell.length_b   1.000
_cell.length_c   1.000
_cell.angle_alpha   90.00
_cell.angle_beta   90.00
_cell.angle_gamma   90.00
#
_symmetry.space_group_name_H-M   'P 1'
#
loop_
_entity.id
_entity.type
_entity.pdbx_description
1 polymer ?
#
loop_
_entity_poly.entity_id
_entity_poly.type
_entity_poly.pdbx_seq_one_letter_code
_entity_poly.pdbx_strand_id
1 'polypeptide(L)'
;IGKAISQAIADGVLAGAGTIMTALTQEVIPVTTSIDTLLELAESAPAEVVASIGFRVVGPRQGRWRAGRNFGLEAQVLPLINLGEDELRSIDGDALLSWSVVRLPEVEEAEDAE
;
A
#
# COMPACT_ATOMS: atom_id res chain seq x y z
N ILE A 1 21.01 -28.41 30.32
CA ILE A 1 21.39 -27.19 31.09
C ILE A 1 22.61 -26.60 30.39
N GLY A 2 22.51 -25.37 29.88
CA GLY A 2 23.67 -24.63 29.33
C GLY A 2 23.34 -23.80 28.09
N LYS A 3 22.82 -22.58 28.32
CA LYS A 3 22.65 -21.49 27.34
C LYS A 3 23.97 -21.12 26.66
N ALA A 4 23.93 -20.83 25.36
CA ALA A 4 24.81 -19.83 24.73
C ALA A 4 24.08 -19.23 23.52
N ILE A 5 23.45 -18.08 23.76
CA ILE A 5 22.98 -17.16 22.73
C ILE A 5 24.16 -16.19 22.53
N SER A 6 24.80 -16.22 21.37
CA SER A 6 25.78 -15.21 20.97
C SER A 6 25.22 -14.43 19.79
N GLN A 7 24.88 -13.20 20.14
CA GLN A 7 24.45 -12.08 19.34
C GLN A 7 25.61 -11.59 18.46
N ALA A 8 25.38 -11.44 17.16
CA ALA A 8 26.26 -10.71 16.25
C ALA A 8 25.39 -9.74 15.45
N ILE A 9 25.23 -8.53 15.99
CA ILE A 9 24.74 -7.36 15.27
C ILE A 9 25.99 -6.79 14.59
N ALA A 10 26.17 -7.11 13.31
CA ALA A 10 27.21 -6.50 12.51
C ALA A 10 26.68 -5.16 11.99
N ASP A 11 27.20 -4.12 12.61
CA ASP A 11 27.23 -2.74 12.13
C ASP A 11 27.70 -2.69 10.66
N GLY A 12 26.93 -2.01 9.80
CA GLY A 12 27.12 -2.04 8.37
C GLY A 12 26.49 -0.84 7.65
N VAL A 13 27.11 0.33 7.85
CA VAL A 13 27.40 1.36 6.83
C VAL A 13 26.22 1.98 6.06
N LEU A 14 25.97 3.24 6.45
CA LEU A 14 25.40 4.35 5.70
C LEU A 14 26.24 4.69 4.44
N ALA A 15 25.68 4.60 3.23
CA ALA A 15 26.09 5.41 2.06
C ALA A 15 25.22 5.14 0.82
N GLY A 16 24.73 6.20 0.18
CA GLY A 16 24.54 6.21 -1.28
C GLY A 16 23.14 6.48 -1.80
N ALA A 17 22.77 7.76 -1.85
CA ALA A 17 21.86 8.25 -2.86
C ALA A 17 22.43 7.96 -4.26
N GLY A 18 21.63 7.40 -5.15
CA GLY A 18 21.93 7.28 -6.57
C GLY A 18 22.01 5.85 -7.08
N THR A 19 20.85 5.26 -7.40
CA THR A 19 20.64 4.38 -8.55
C THR A 19 19.13 4.32 -8.81
N ILE A 20 18.61 5.33 -9.52
CA ILE A 20 17.32 5.25 -10.20
C ILE A 20 17.61 5.17 -11.70
N MET A 21 17.94 3.96 -12.17
CA MET A 21 17.83 3.65 -13.60
C MET A 21 17.29 2.24 -13.78
N THR A 22 16.08 2.20 -14.34
CA THR A 22 15.62 1.20 -15.30
C THR A 22 15.34 -0.20 -14.78
N ALA A 23 14.09 -0.39 -14.35
CA ALA A 23 13.38 -1.66 -14.50
C ALA A 23 12.01 -1.39 -15.14
N LEU A 24 11.99 -1.21 -16.47
CA LEU A 24 10.78 -1.37 -17.30
C LEU A 24 10.69 -2.84 -17.68
N THR A 25 10.29 -3.69 -16.75
CA THR A 25 9.74 -5.01 -17.05
C THR A 25 8.72 -5.30 -15.97
N GLN A 26 7.54 -5.68 -16.46
CA GLN A 26 6.34 -6.04 -15.72
C GLN A 26 6.63 -7.17 -14.73
N GLU A 27 7.17 -6.82 -13.57
CA GLU A 27 7.17 -7.64 -12.38
C GLU A 27 6.25 -6.92 -11.39
N VAL A 28 5.28 -7.66 -10.87
CA VAL A 28 4.54 -7.26 -9.68
C VAL A 28 5.61 -7.09 -8.60
N ILE A 29 6.14 -5.88 -8.44
CA ILE A 29 7.04 -5.57 -7.34
C ILE A 29 6.15 -5.73 -6.12
N PRO A 30 6.35 -6.71 -5.22
CA PRO A 30 5.85 -6.55 -3.88
C PRO A 30 6.74 -5.47 -3.29
N VAL A 31 6.50 -4.21 -3.66
CA VAL A 31 6.91 -3.13 -2.80
C VAL A 31 6.11 -3.46 -1.54
N THR A 32 6.82 -3.89 -0.51
CA THR A 32 6.36 -3.78 0.86
C THR A 32 6.20 -2.28 1.11
N THR A 33 5.16 -1.70 0.49
CA THR A 33 4.89 -0.28 0.56
C THR A 33 4.25 -0.14 1.91
N SER A 34 5.03 0.20 2.93
CA SER A 34 4.48 0.58 4.22
C SER A 34 3.48 1.71 4.04
N ILE A 35 2.49 1.80 4.92
CA ILE A 35 1.55 2.94 4.94
C ILE A 35 2.32 4.26 5.01
N ASP A 36 3.43 4.32 5.75
CA ASP A 36 4.31 5.49 5.80
C ASP A 36 4.80 5.94 4.41
N THR A 37 5.15 4.99 3.54
CA THR A 37 5.58 5.29 2.16
C THR A 37 4.41 5.78 1.30
N LEU A 38 3.20 5.27 1.53
CA LEU A 38 2.00 5.74 0.83
C LEU A 38 1.60 7.15 1.25
N LEU A 39 1.75 7.47 2.53
CA LEU A 39 1.50 8.80 3.07
C LEU A 39 2.52 9.81 2.52
N GLU A 40 3.81 9.49 2.58
CA GLU A 40 4.86 10.35 2.00
C GLU A 40 4.64 10.57 0.50
N LEU A 41 4.21 9.53 -0.22
CA LEU A 41 3.86 9.65 -1.64
C LEU A 41 2.63 10.53 -1.84
N ALA A 42 1.58 10.37 -1.02
CA ALA A 42 0.38 11.21 -1.10
C ALA A 42 0.67 12.69 -0.82
N GLU A 43 1.66 12.99 0.04
CA GLU A 43 2.07 14.35 0.37
C GLU A 43 3.04 14.97 -0.65
N SER A 44 3.98 14.18 -1.18
CA SER A 44 5.06 14.69 -2.04
C SER A 44 4.80 14.51 -3.54
N ALA A 45 3.95 13.57 -3.96
CA ALA A 45 3.69 13.30 -5.37
C ALA A 45 2.60 14.23 -5.94
N PRO A 46 2.61 14.46 -7.26
CA PRO A 46 1.52 15.19 -7.91
C PRO A 46 0.19 14.44 -7.77
N ALA A 47 -0.91 15.20 -7.64
CA ALA A 47 -2.25 14.65 -7.43
C ALA A 47 -2.66 13.62 -8.50
N GLU A 48 -2.18 13.78 -9.74
CA GLU A 48 -2.41 12.82 -10.84
C GLU A 48 -1.82 11.44 -10.55
N VAL A 49 -0.61 11.39 -9.97
CA VAL A 49 0.03 10.13 -9.57
C VAL A 49 -0.73 9.51 -8.41
N VAL A 50 -1.12 10.30 -7.40
CA VAL A 50 -1.89 9.81 -6.25
C VAL A 50 -3.26 9.29 -6.66
N ALA A 51 -3.91 9.94 -7.63
CA ALA A 51 -5.19 9.51 -8.20
C ALA A 51 -5.09 8.19 -8.97
N SER A 52 -3.93 7.91 -9.58
CA SER A 52 -3.67 6.64 -10.27
C SER A 52 -3.37 5.46 -9.33
N ILE A 53 -3.34 5.68 -8.01
CA ILE A 53 -3.03 4.66 -7.01
C ILE A 53 -4.29 4.28 -6.23
N GLY A 54 -4.56 2.97 -6.21
CA GLY A 54 -5.65 2.36 -5.48
C GLY A 54 -5.14 1.49 -4.33
N PHE A 55 -5.92 1.48 -3.27
CA PHE A 55 -5.74 0.65 -2.10
C PHE A 55 -6.75 -0.50 -2.16
N ARG A 56 -6.29 -1.68 -2.55
CA ARG A 56 -7.12 -2.88 -2.67
C ARG A 56 -7.16 -3.61 -1.35
N VAL A 57 -8.33 -3.70 -0.73
CA VAL A 57 -8.55 -4.31 0.59
C VAL A 57 -9.51 -5.50 0.47
N VAL A 58 -9.14 -6.62 1.10
CA VAL A 58 -9.93 -7.84 1.22
C VAL A 58 -10.10 -8.16 2.70
N GLY A 59 -11.33 -8.38 3.12
CA GLY A 59 -11.68 -8.76 4.49
C GLY A 59 -12.07 -10.24 4.62
N PRO A 60 -12.37 -10.68 5.86
CA PRO A 60 -12.80 -12.04 6.12
C PRO A 60 -14.22 -12.28 5.60
N ARG A 61 -14.58 -13.55 5.45
CA ARG A 61 -15.89 -13.99 4.93
C ARG A 61 -17.10 -13.52 5.73
N GLN A 62 -16.91 -13.21 7.02
CA GLN A 62 -17.97 -12.67 7.88
C GLN A 62 -18.17 -11.15 7.73
N GLY A 63 -17.29 -10.46 6.98
CA GLY A 63 -17.24 -9.01 6.95
C GLY A 63 -16.49 -8.43 8.14
N ARG A 64 -15.82 -7.29 7.94
CA ARG A 64 -15.08 -6.58 8.97
C ARG A 64 -15.25 -5.08 8.79
N TRP A 65 -15.74 -4.42 9.84
CA TRP A 65 -15.93 -2.98 9.86
C TRP A 65 -14.66 -2.25 10.31
N ARG A 66 -14.08 -1.43 9.42
CA ARG A 66 -12.94 -0.55 9.67
C ARG A 66 -13.05 0.71 8.83
N ALA A 67 -12.55 1.84 9.36
CA ALA A 67 -12.59 3.14 8.66
C ALA A 67 -14.00 3.49 8.13
N GLY A 68 -15.06 3.18 8.90
CA GLY A 68 -16.45 3.42 8.48
C GLY A 68 -16.95 2.55 7.31
N ARG A 69 -16.17 1.58 6.85
CA ARG A 69 -16.46 0.68 5.71
C ARG A 69 -16.53 -0.78 6.16
N ASN A 70 -17.29 -1.59 5.44
CA ASN A 70 -17.37 -3.04 5.66
C ASN A 70 -16.58 -3.78 4.58
N PHE A 71 -15.56 -4.53 4.99
CA PHE A 71 -14.70 -5.33 4.11
C PHE A 71 -15.07 -6.81 4.22
N GLY A 72 -15.54 -7.40 3.12
CA GLY A 72 -15.84 -8.84 3.01
C GLY A 72 -14.85 -9.58 2.12
N LEU A 73 -15.24 -10.76 1.64
CA LEU A 73 -14.45 -11.53 0.66
C LEU A 73 -14.23 -10.80 -0.66
N GLU A 74 -15.14 -9.90 -1.02
CA GLU A 74 -15.03 -9.13 -2.25
C GLU A 74 -13.97 -8.04 -2.07
N ALA A 75 -12.97 -8.06 -2.95
CA ALA A 75 -11.90 -7.09 -2.94
C ALA A 75 -12.44 -5.71 -3.32
N GLN A 76 -12.31 -4.75 -2.42
CA GLN A 76 -12.67 -3.36 -2.67
C GLN A 76 -11.43 -2.57 -3.01
N VAL A 77 -11.49 -1.81 -4.10
CA VAL A 77 -10.41 -0.90 -4.48
C VAL A 77 -10.83 0.52 -4.12
N LEU A 78 -10.00 1.16 -3.30
CA LEU A 78 -10.25 2.49 -2.75
C LEU A 78 -9.21 3.45 -3.31
N PRO A 79 -9.58 4.55 -3.98
CA PRO A 79 -8.59 5.53 -4.44
C PRO A 79 -7.81 6.09 -3.26
N LEU A 80 -6.48 6.16 -3.37
CA LEU A 80 -5.62 6.64 -2.28
C LEU A 80 -5.99 8.09 -1.90
N ILE A 81 -6.39 8.91 -2.88
CA ILE A 81 -6.85 10.29 -2.67
C ILE A 81 -8.11 10.39 -1.78
N ASN A 82 -8.91 9.33 -1.69
CA ASN A 82 -10.13 9.29 -0.89
C ASN A 82 -9.91 8.64 0.48
N LEU A 83 -8.67 8.28 0.82
CA LEU A 83 -8.32 7.67 2.10
C LEU A 83 -7.44 8.61 2.91
N GLY A 84 -7.90 8.97 4.10
CA GLY A 84 -7.09 9.70 5.07
C GLY A 84 -6.04 8.82 5.75
N GLU A 85 -5.08 9.45 6.42
CA GLU A 85 -4.07 8.76 7.24
C GLU A 85 -4.70 7.82 8.27
N ASP A 86 -5.68 8.31 9.02
CA ASP A 86 -6.36 7.52 10.06
C ASP A 86 -7.05 6.27 9.50
N GLU A 87 -7.60 6.35 8.28
CA GLU A 87 -8.26 5.24 7.61
C GLU A 87 -7.25 4.19 7.15
N LEU A 88 -6.16 4.62 6.52
CA LEU A 88 -5.06 3.75 6.10
C LEU A 88 -4.45 3.02 7.30
N ARG A 89 -4.15 3.73 8.38
CA ARG A 89 -3.62 3.15 9.61
C ARG A 89 -4.62 2.20 10.27
N SER A 90 -5.92 2.52 10.21
CA SER A 90 -6.98 1.64 10.74
C SER A 90 -7.11 0.33 9.97
N ILE A 91 -6.87 0.36 8.66
CA ILE A 91 -6.91 -0.84 7.80
C ILE A 91 -5.64 -1.66 7.99
N ASP A 92 -4.48 -1.02 8.02
CA ASP A 92 -3.18 -1.68 8.21
C ASP A 92 -3.03 -2.31 9.60
N GLY A 93 -3.53 -1.64 10.64
CA GLY A 93 -3.54 -2.17 12.00
C GLY A 93 -4.49 -3.36 12.21
N ASP A 94 -5.34 -3.73 11.24
CA ASP A 94 -6.24 -4.87 11.37
C ASP A 94 -5.68 -6.14 10.74
N ALA A 95 -5.23 -7.07 11.58
CA ALA A 95 -4.67 -8.36 11.17
C ALA A 95 -5.64 -9.28 10.40
N LEU A 96 -6.95 -8.99 10.39
CA LEU A 96 -7.95 -9.75 9.61
C LEU A 96 -8.20 -9.13 8.23
N LEU A 97 -7.68 -7.94 7.97
CA LEU A 97 -7.72 -7.32 6.66
C LEU A 97 -6.41 -7.61 5.94
N SER A 98 -6.52 -7.89 4.65
CA SER A 98 -5.37 -8.01 3.76
C SER A 98 -5.49 -6.93 2.70
N TRP A 99 -4.44 -6.14 2.54
CA TRP A 99 -4.44 -5.03 1.60
C TRP A 99 -3.22 -5.08 0.69
N SER A 100 -3.36 -4.45 -0.47
CA SER A 100 -2.32 -4.35 -1.50
C SER A 100 -2.50 -3.06 -2.27
N VAL A 101 -1.38 -2.47 -2.70
CA VAL A 101 -1.40 -1.29 -3.56
C VAL A 101 -1.56 -1.74 -5.00
N VAL A 102 -2.50 -1.15 -5.70
CA VAL A 102 -2.76 -1.40 -7.12
C VAL A 102 -2.68 -0.10 -7.89
N ARG A 103 -2.25 -0.15 -9.14
CA ARG A 103 -2.46 0.97 -10.05
C ARG A 103 -3.92 0.94 -10.48
N LEU A 104 -4.66 2.01 -10.21
CA LEU A 104 -5.97 2.21 -10.81
C LEU A 104 -5.77 2.39 -12.31
N PRO A 105 -6.57 1.73 -13.17
CA PRO A 105 -6.60 2.13 -14.56
C PRO A 105 -6.95 3.63 -14.57
N GLU A 106 -6.21 4.42 -15.35
CA GLU A 106 -6.72 5.74 -15.73
C GLU A 106 -8.15 5.47 -16.22
N VAL A 107 -9.12 6.01 -15.50
CA VAL A 107 -10.46 6.12 -16.04
C VAL A 107 -10.27 6.99 -17.27
N GLU A 108 -10.09 6.36 -18.43
CA GLU A 108 -10.74 6.85 -19.63
C GLU A 108 -12.17 7.07 -19.16
N GLU A 109 -12.51 8.35 -18.91
CA GLU A 109 -13.88 8.75 -18.74
C GLU A 109 -14.61 8.02 -19.84
N ALA A 110 -15.49 7.09 -19.46
CA ALA A 110 -16.45 6.59 -20.42
C ALA A 110 -17.21 7.84 -20.80
N GLU A 111 -16.86 8.42 -21.95
CA GLU A 111 -17.78 9.18 -22.77
C GLU A 111 -18.96 8.23 -22.97
N ASP A 112 -19.90 8.24 -22.03
CA ASP A 112 -21.27 7.89 -22.30
C ASP A 112 -21.75 8.98 -23.27
N ALA A 113 -21.51 8.67 -24.53
CA ALA A 113 -22.28 9.15 -25.65
C ALA A 113 -23.77 9.01 -25.30
N GLU A 114 -24.48 10.13 -25.20
CA GLU A 114 -25.66 10.48 -26.03
C GLU A 114 -26.28 11.83 -25.62
#